data_AF-A0A815U7Q6-F1
#
_entry.id   AF-A0A815U7Q6-F1
#
_cell.length_a   1.000
_cell.length_b   1.000
_cell.length_c   1.000
_cell.angle_alpha   90.00
_cell.angle_beta   90.00
_cell.angle_gamma   90.00
#
_symmetry.space_group_name_H-M   'P 1'
#
loop_
_entity.id
_entity.type
_entity.pdbx_description
1 polymer ?
#
loop_
_entity_poly.entity_id
_entity_poly.type
_entity_poly.pdbx_seq_one_letter_code
_entity_poly.pdbx_strand_id
1 'polypeptide(L)'
;LNESSGSDLFQFELKHVNGKHVQCYREVQDLYDGTYLFRFRLFESVKDLQLEIKYQQQHIKQSPYIIIGHVYPDDCYCPEKNLTKWYESMDCQQDN
;
A
#
# COMPACT_ATOMS: atom_id res chain seq x y z
N LEU A 1 21.86 16.37 9.57
CA LEU A 1 21.62 15.10 10.30
C LEU A 1 20.13 14.85 10.19
N ASN A 2 19.71 13.87 9.39
CA ASN A 2 18.30 13.48 9.34
C ASN A 2 18.06 12.58 10.54
N GLU A 3 17.63 13.16 11.65
CA GLU A 3 17.19 12.40 12.82
C GLU A 3 15.75 11.93 12.59
N SER A 4 15.51 10.64 12.74
CA SER A 4 14.15 10.10 12.70
C SER A 4 13.45 10.36 14.03
N SER A 5 12.19 10.80 13.96
CA SER A 5 11.35 11.06 15.13
C SER A 5 10.58 9.84 15.63
N GLY A 6 10.93 8.63 15.14
CA GLY A 6 10.25 7.36 15.45
C GLY A 6 8.96 7.14 14.65
N SER A 7 8.49 5.89 14.57
CA SER A 7 7.30 5.49 13.79
C SER A 7 5.96 5.86 14.45
N ASP A 8 5.94 6.10 15.77
CA ASP A 8 4.71 6.37 16.54
C ASP A 8 3.98 7.66 16.15
N LEU A 9 4.66 8.57 15.45
CA LEU A 9 4.08 9.84 14.99
C LEU A 9 3.23 9.70 13.72
N PHE A 10 3.40 8.59 13.00
CA PHE A 10 2.67 8.31 11.78
C PHE A 10 1.42 7.46 12.07
N GLN A 11 0.30 7.88 11.49
CA GLN A 11 -0.92 7.11 11.47
C GLN A 11 -1.14 6.62 10.04
N PHE A 12 -1.32 5.32 9.88
CA PHE A 12 -1.54 4.68 8.59
C PHE A 12 -2.83 3.86 8.62
N GLU A 13 -3.81 4.29 7.83
CA GLU A 13 -5.11 3.64 7.71
C GLU A 13 -5.43 3.31 6.26
N LEU A 14 -6.14 2.20 6.08
CA LEU A 14 -6.72 1.81 4.79
C LEU A 14 -8.24 1.79 4.92
N LYS A 15 -8.90 2.43 3.97
CA LYS A 15 -10.36 2.50 3.87
C LYS A 15 -10.79 2.23 2.44
N HIS A 16 -12.03 1.83 2.25
CA HIS A 16 -12.70 1.99 0.97
C HIS A 16 -12.90 3.48 0.71
N VAL A 17 -12.96 3.89 -0.57
CA VAL A 17 -13.29 5.28 -0.94
C VAL A 17 -14.63 5.76 -0.36
N ASN A 18 -15.56 4.85 -0.04
CA ASN A 18 -16.82 5.18 0.65
C ASN A 18 -16.68 5.37 2.18
N GLY A 19 -15.46 5.34 2.72
CA GLY A 19 -15.15 5.55 4.14
C GLY A 19 -15.20 4.29 5.01
N LYS A 20 -15.61 3.13 4.49
CA LYS A 20 -15.59 1.87 5.27
C LYS A 20 -14.16 1.42 5.56
N HIS A 21 -13.89 0.94 6.77
CA HIS A 21 -12.57 0.43 7.14
C HIS A 21 -12.23 -0.86 6.41
N VAL A 22 -10.99 -0.99 5.95
CA VAL A 22 -10.45 -2.21 5.33
C VAL A 22 -9.70 -3.04 6.37
N GLN A 23 -10.08 -4.30 6.54
CA GLN A 23 -9.35 -5.24 7.39
C GLN A 23 -8.09 -5.71 6.68
N CYS A 24 -6.93 -5.40 7.26
CA CYS A 24 -5.63 -5.70 6.70
C CYS A 24 -4.57 -5.71 7.79
N TYR A 25 -3.47 -6.42 7.53
CA TYR A 25 -2.23 -6.21 8.28
C TYR A 25 -1.61 -4.88 7.84
N ARG A 26 -1.06 -4.13 8.79
CA ARG A 26 -0.46 -2.81 8.58
C ARG A 26 0.76 -2.64 9.47
N GLU A 27 1.81 -2.05 8.93
CA GLU A 27 3.05 -1.78 9.65
C GLU A 27 3.68 -0.47 9.13
N VAL A 28 4.24 0.31 10.05
CA VAL A 28 5.07 1.47 9.74
C VAL A 28 6.44 1.22 10.34
N GLN A 29 7.45 1.14 9.46
CA GLN A 29 8.83 0.92 9.87
C GLN A 29 9.65 2.19 9.63
N ASP A 30 10.41 2.57 10.64
CA ASP A 30 11.41 3.63 10.56
C ASP A 30 12.74 3.05 10.03
N LEU A 31 13.26 3.62 8.95
CA LEU A 31 14.53 3.19 8.35
C LEU A 31 15.75 3.92 8.96
N TYR A 32 15.53 4.80 9.94
CA TYR A 32 16.55 5.55 10.69
C TYR A 32 17.43 6.47 9.84
N ASP A 33 16.98 6.84 8.64
CA ASP A 33 17.64 7.78 7.73
C ASP A 33 16.75 9.00 7.36
N GLY A 34 15.59 9.12 8.02
CA GLY A 34 14.53 10.07 7.71
C GLY A 34 13.48 9.53 6.73
N THR A 35 13.59 8.27 6.31
CA THR A 35 12.61 7.57 5.48
C THR A 35 11.79 6.59 6.31
N TYR A 36 10.53 6.44 5.93
CA TYR A 36 9.58 5.51 6.56
C TYR A 36 9.00 4.56 5.52
N LEU A 37 8.93 3.28 5.86
CA LEU A 37 8.34 2.24 5.04
C LEU A 37 6.95 1.90 5.57
N PHE A 38 5.92 2.12 4.74
CA PHE A 38 4.54 1.77 5.03
C PHE A 38 4.19 0.47 4.33
N ARG A 39 3.88 -0.59 5.09
CA ARG A 39 3.54 -1.91 4.56
C ARG A 39 2.12 -2.27 4.92
N PHE A 40 1.39 -2.86 3.98
CA PHE A 40 0.08 -3.44 4.24
C PHE A 40 -0.07 -4.76 3.48
N ARG A 41 -0.89 -5.67 4.05
CA ARG A 41 -1.33 -6.89 3.38
C ARG A 41 -2.83 -7.01 3.54
N LEU A 42 -3.54 -7.06 2.42
CA LEU A 42 -4.99 -7.27 2.41
C LEU A 42 -5.32 -8.72 2.75
N PHE A 43 -6.42 -8.93 3.47
CA PHE A 43 -6.96 -10.28 3.71
C PHE A 43 -8.00 -10.69 2.66
N GLU A 44 -8.60 -9.71 1.99
CA GLU A 44 -9.59 -9.92 0.94
C GLU A 44 -9.43 -8.89 -0.17
N SER A 45 -10.09 -9.12 -1.30
CA SER A 45 -10.02 -8.20 -2.44
C SER A 45 -10.82 -6.94 -2.14
N VAL A 46 -10.21 -5.77 -2.31
CA VAL A 46 -10.84 -4.47 -2.07
C VAL A 46 -10.98 -3.73 -3.40
N LYS A 47 -12.15 -3.15 -3.62
CA LYS A 47 -12.38 -2.24 -4.75
C LYS A 47 -12.27 -0.80 -4.28
N ASP A 48 -11.57 0.02 -5.05
CA ASP A 48 -11.36 1.46 -4.85
C ASP A 48 -10.83 1.74 -3.43
N LEU A 49 -9.53 1.55 -3.27
CA LEU A 49 -8.82 1.60 -2.00
C LEU A 49 -8.30 3.01 -1.72
N GLN A 50 -8.54 3.51 -0.52
CA GLN A 50 -8.07 4.78 -0.01
C GLN A 50 -7.01 4.54 1.08
N LEU A 51 -5.82 5.10 0.89
CA LEU A 51 -4.72 5.07 1.86
C LEU A 51 -4.61 6.43 2.53
N GLU A 52 -4.82 6.45 3.84
CA GLU A 52 -4.68 7.64 4.68
C GLU A 52 -3.37 7.55 5.46
N ILE A 53 -2.44 8.44 5.12
CA ILE A 53 -1.20 8.62 5.88
C ILE A 53 -1.26 10.00 6.54
N LYS A 54 -1.09 10.03 7.86
CA LYS A 54 -1.02 11.26 8.66
C LYS A 54 0.27 11.29 9.46
N TYR A 55 0.85 12.48 9.58
CA TYR A 55 1.93 12.78 10.50
C TYR A 55 1.40 13.74 11.55
N GLN A 56 1.52 13.41 12.83
CA GLN A 56 0.98 14.23 13.93
C GLN A 56 -0.49 14.62 13.72
N GLN A 57 -1.32 13.63 13.33
CA GLN A 57 -2.76 13.77 13.06
C GLN A 57 -3.12 14.61 11.82
N GLN A 58 -2.15 15.11 11.05
CA GLN A 58 -2.38 15.86 9.82
C GLN A 58 -2.03 15.02 8.60
N HIS A 59 -2.86 15.09 7.56
CA HIS A 59 -2.58 14.42 6.29
C HIS A 59 -1.26 14.93 5.68
N ILE A 60 -0.40 14.01 5.28
CA ILE A 60 0.81 14.39 4.54
C ILE A 60 0.45 14.73 3.10
N LYS A 61 0.98 15.82 2.54
CA LYS A 61 0.87 16.22 1.13
C LYS A 61 -0.44 15.79 0.44
N GLN A 62 -0.38 14.75 -0.38
CA GLN A 62 -1.48 14.28 -1.25
C GLN A 62 -2.37 13.22 -0.59
N SER A 63 -2.09 12.84 0.66
CA SER A 63 -2.95 11.97 1.44
C SER A 63 -4.33 12.63 1.62
N PRO A 64 -5.43 11.90 1.38
CA PRO A 64 -5.50 10.47 1.06
C PRO A 64 -5.12 10.11 -0.38
N TYR A 65 -4.41 8.99 -0.55
CA TYR A 65 -4.10 8.40 -1.87
C TYR A 65 -5.20 7.43 -2.28
N ILE A 66 -5.63 7.47 -3.54
CA ILE A 66 -6.72 6.62 -4.06
C ILE A 66 -6.18 5.70 -5.14
N ILE A 67 -6.37 4.39 -4.94
CA ILE A 67 -6.11 3.35 -5.94
C ILE A 67 -7.45 2.90 -6.49
N ILE A 68 -7.72 3.27 -7.74
CA ILE A 68 -8.96 2.93 -8.44
C ILE A 68 -8.86 1.50 -8.99
N GLY A 69 -9.93 0.72 -8.85
CA GLY A 69 -10.01 -0.66 -9.32
C GLY A 69 -9.86 -1.70 -8.21
N HIS A 70 -9.61 -2.95 -8.60
CA HIS A 70 -9.46 -4.06 -7.66
C HIS A 70 -8.02 -4.19 -7.17
N VAL A 71 -7.85 -4.19 -5.85
CA VAL A 71 -6.60 -4.54 -5.16
C VAL A 71 -6.80 -5.92 -4.55
N TYR A 72 -6.00 -6.87 -4.99
CA TYR A 72 -6.10 -8.27 -4.60
C TYR A 72 -5.12 -8.58 -3.47
N PRO A 73 -5.45 -9.51 -2.55
CA PRO A 73 -4.50 -10.03 -1.57
C PRO A 73 -3.46 -10.92 -2.25
N ASP A 74 -2.29 -11.09 -1.63
CA ASP A 74 -1.20 -11.90 -2.19
C ASP A 74 -1.58 -13.38 -2.41
N ASP A 75 -2.51 -13.89 -1.58
CA ASP A 75 -3.00 -15.27 -1.69
C ASP A 75 -4.09 -15.43 -2.76
N CYS A 76 -4.31 -14.42 -3.60
CA CYS A 76 -5.35 -14.41 -4.62
C CYS A 76 -5.05 -15.42 -5.75
N TYR A 77 -6.12 -15.94 -6.32
CA TYR A 77 -6.10 -16.66 -7.58
C TYR A 77 -5.59 -15.74 -8.71
N CYS A 78 -4.39 -16.00 -9.21
CA CYS A 78 -3.83 -15.25 -10.33
C CYS A 78 -4.71 -15.46 -11.58
N PRO A 79 -5.33 -14.41 -12.14
CA PRO A 79 -6.25 -14.55 -13.26
C PRO A 79 -5.51 -15.00 -14.53
N GLU A 80 -4.25 -14.60 -14.68
CA GLU A 80 -3.38 -15.04 -15.76
C GLU A 80 -2.43 -16.12 -15.23
N LYS A 81 -2.69 -17.38 -15.62
CA LYS A 81 -1.85 -18.53 -15.24
C LYS A 81 -0.62 -18.65 -16.13
N ASN A 82 -0.63 -18.01 -17.30
CA ASN A 82 0.50 -18.03 -18.20
C ASN A 82 1.53 -16.97 -17.78
N LEU A 83 2.67 -17.44 -17.31
CA LEU A 83 3.74 -16.59 -16.81
C LEU A 83 4.25 -15.60 -17.88
N THR A 84 4.37 -16.02 -19.14
CA THR A 84 4.80 -15.16 -20.26
C THR A 84 3.85 -14.00 -20.47
N LYS A 85 2.54 -14.27 -20.53
CA LYS A 85 1.52 -13.22 -20.67
C LYS A 85 1.48 -12.29 -19.48
N TRP A 86 1.70 -12.82 -18.28
CA TRP A 86 1.78 -12.02 -17.07
C TRP A 86 2.97 -11.05 -17.14
N TYR A 87 4.17 -11.53 -17.53
CA TYR A 87 5.34 -10.66 -17.68
C TYR A 87 5.12 -9.55 -18.71
N GLU A 88 4.52 -9.88 -19.86
CA GLU A 88 4.16 -8.87 -20.87
C GLU A 88 3.19 -7.83 -20.30
N SER A 89 2.17 -8.26 -19.54
CA SER A 89 1.19 -7.34 -18.93
C SER A 89 1.75 -6.45 -17.83
N MET A 90 2.85 -6.88 -17.20
CA MET A 90 3.54 -6.17 -16.13
C MET A 90 4.71 -5.34 -16.65
N ASP A 91 4.86 -5.21 -17.98
CA ASP A 91 5.97 -4.52 -18.65
C ASP A 91 7.35 -4.96 -18.14
N CYS A 92 7.47 -6.24 -17.75
CA CYS A 92 8.73 -6.80 -17.30
C CYS A 92 9.61 -7.13 -18.52
N GLN A 93 10.86 -6.69 -18.49
CA GLN A 93 11.83 -7.09 -19.51
C GLN A 93 12.14 -8.58 -19.35
N GLN A 94 12.02 -9.34 -20.43
CA GLN A 94 12.53 -10.71 -20.46
C GLN A 94 14.05 -10.64 -20.56
N ASP A 95 14.74 -11.03 -19.51
CA ASP A 95 16.17 -11.25 -19.57
C ASP A 95 16.45 -12.44 -20.50
N ASN A 96 17.16 -12.18 -21.61
CA ASN A 96 17.69 -13.19 -22.53
C ASN A 96 18.99 -13.79 -21.97
#